data_AF-A0A2R9C5A1-F1
#
_entry.id   AF-A0A2R9C5A1-F1
#
_cell.length_a   1.000
_cell.length_b   1.000
_cell.length_c   1.000
_cell.angle_alpha   90.00
_cell.angle_beta   90.00
_cell.angle_gamma   90.00
#
_symmetry.space_group_name_H-M   'P 1'
#
loop_
_entity.id
_entity.type
_entity.pdbx_description
1 polymer ?
#
loop_
_entity_poly.entity_id
_entity_poly.type
_entity_poly.pdbx_seq_one_letter_code
_entity_poly.pdbx_strand_id
1 'polypeptide(L)'
;HWAESVGYLEISLRLHRLLRDSEAFCHRNCSAAPQPEPAAGLASYPELRLFGGLLRRAHCLKRCKQGLPAFRQSQPSREVLADFQRREPYKFLQFAYFKANNLPKAIAAAHTFLLKHPDDEMMKRNMAYYKSLPGAEDYIKDLETKSYESLFIRAVRAYNGENWRTSITDMELALPDFFKAFYECLAACEGSREIKDFKDFYLSIADHYVEVLECKIQCEENLTPVIGGYPVEKFVATMYHYLQFAYYKLNDLKNAAPCAVSYLLFDQNDKVMQQNLVYYQYHRDTWGLSDEHFQPRPEAVQFFNVTTLQKELYDFAKENIMDDDEGEVVEYVDDLLELEETS
;
A
#
# COMPACT_ATOMS: atom_id res chain seq x y z
N HIS A 1 -28.29 -0.46 24.12
CA HIS A 1 -28.67 0.59 23.15
C HIS A 1 -27.95 0.34 21.81
N TRP A 2 -28.46 -0.56 20.96
CA TRP A 2 -27.76 -0.96 19.71
C TRP A 2 -27.59 0.19 18.71
N ALA A 3 -28.58 1.09 18.63
CA ALA A 3 -28.51 2.27 17.76
C ALA A 3 -27.36 3.23 18.15
N GLU A 4 -27.09 3.40 19.44
CA GLU A 4 -25.96 4.22 19.92
C GLU A 4 -24.63 3.54 19.59
N SER A 5 -24.51 2.23 19.78
CA SER A 5 -23.30 1.48 19.40
C SER A 5 -22.99 1.59 17.90
N VAL A 6 -24.02 1.51 17.05
CA VAL A 6 -23.88 1.78 15.60
C VAL A 6 -23.33 3.19 15.38
N GLY A 7 -23.90 4.20 16.03
CA GLY A 7 -23.47 5.60 15.90
C GLY A 7 -22.00 5.78 16.26
N TYR A 8 -21.56 5.24 17.40
CA TYR A 8 -20.16 5.32 17.81
C TYR A 8 -19.22 4.60 16.84
N LEU A 9 -19.55 3.39 16.39
CA LEU A 9 -18.73 2.64 15.44
C LEU A 9 -18.61 3.33 14.08
N GLU A 10 -19.72 3.86 13.53
CA GLU A 10 -19.71 4.63 12.28
C GLU A 10 -18.83 5.89 12.41
N ILE A 11 -18.92 6.60 13.54
CA ILE A 11 -18.10 7.79 13.80
C ILE A 11 -16.62 7.39 13.92
N SER A 12 -16.28 6.34 14.66
CA SER A 12 -14.91 5.89 14.80
C SER A 12 -14.29 5.49 13.46
N LEU A 13 -15.03 4.81 12.57
CA LEU A 13 -14.58 4.51 11.21
C LEU A 13 -14.28 5.79 10.40
N ARG A 14 -15.14 6.81 10.52
CA ARG A 14 -14.91 8.11 9.86
C ARG A 14 -13.69 8.84 10.44
N LEU A 15 -13.53 8.83 11.76
CA LEU A 15 -12.38 9.45 12.43
C LEU A 15 -11.07 8.75 12.07
N HIS A 16 -11.07 7.41 11.98
CA HIS A 16 -9.92 6.65 11.53
C HIS A 16 -9.51 7.01 10.10
N ARG A 17 -10.48 7.09 9.16
CA ARG A 17 -10.20 7.54 7.79
C ARG A 17 -9.66 8.97 7.76
N LEU A 18 -10.28 9.88 8.51
CA LEU A 18 -9.83 11.27 8.62
C LEU A 18 -8.40 11.36 9.17
N LEU A 19 -8.06 10.56 10.18
CA LEU A 19 -6.71 10.50 10.74
C LEU A 19 -5.70 10.02 9.70
N ARG A 20 -5.97 8.88 9.05
CA ARG A 20 -5.10 8.33 8.01
C ARG A 20 -4.89 9.31 6.85
N ASP A 21 -5.97 9.93 6.37
CA ASP A 21 -5.91 10.86 5.25
C ASP A 21 -5.17 12.16 5.66
N SER A 22 -5.28 12.59 6.92
CA SER A 22 -4.54 13.74 7.48
C SER A 22 -3.04 13.44 7.66
N GLU A 23 -2.71 12.23 8.10
CA GLU A 23 -1.33 11.71 8.15
C GLU A 23 -0.72 11.72 6.75
N ALA A 24 -1.36 11.05 5.78
CA ALA A 24 -0.91 11.01 4.40
C ALA A 24 -0.72 12.41 3.79
N PHE A 25 -1.68 13.32 4.02
CA PHE A 25 -1.62 14.70 3.56
C PHE A 25 -0.38 15.45 4.08
N CYS A 26 -0.16 15.42 5.40
CA CYS A 26 0.98 16.12 5.99
C CYS A 26 2.32 15.50 5.56
N HIS A 27 2.44 14.18 5.59
CA HIS A 27 3.68 13.49 5.25
C HIS A 27 4.05 13.68 3.78
N ARG A 28 3.08 13.57 2.86
CA ARG A 28 3.33 13.80 1.43
C ARG A 28 3.75 15.25 1.13
N ASN A 29 3.04 16.23 1.69
CA ASN A 29 3.36 17.64 1.43
C ASN A 29 4.70 18.06 2.02
N CYS A 30 5.05 17.55 3.21
CA CYS A 30 6.34 17.84 3.83
C CYS A 30 7.51 17.07 3.18
N SER A 31 7.26 15.97 2.46
CA SER A 31 8.27 15.30 1.63
C SER A 31 8.51 15.99 0.29
N ALA A 32 7.44 16.50 -0.33
CA ALA A 32 7.50 17.11 -1.66
C ALA A 32 8.05 18.55 -1.64
N ALA A 33 8.11 19.20 -0.47
CA ALA A 33 8.66 20.53 -0.32
C ALA A 33 10.16 20.53 -0.68
N PRO A 34 10.60 21.37 -1.63
CA PRO A 34 12.02 21.50 -1.97
C PRO A 34 12.81 21.82 -0.70
N GLN A 35 13.76 20.95 -0.36
CA GLN A 35 14.68 21.23 0.72
C GLN A 35 15.61 22.36 0.26
N PRO A 36 15.75 23.46 1.01
CA PRO A 36 16.74 24.47 0.67
C PRO A 36 18.12 23.82 0.63
N GLU A 37 18.93 24.19 -0.35
CA GLU A 37 20.31 23.72 -0.48
C GLU A 37 21.04 23.89 0.86
N PRO A 38 21.74 22.85 1.34
CA PRO A 38 22.50 22.96 2.58
C PRO A 38 23.49 24.11 2.44
N ALA A 39 23.65 24.92 3.49
CA ALA A 39 24.69 25.95 3.51
C ALA A 39 26.04 25.30 3.14
N ALA A 40 26.89 25.98 2.37
CA ALA A 40 28.10 25.39 1.79
C ALA A 40 28.97 24.63 2.83
N GLY A 41 29.02 25.10 4.07
CA GLY A 41 29.73 24.42 5.17
C GLY A 41 29.11 23.09 5.60
N LEU A 42 27.79 22.92 5.56
CA LEU A 42 27.07 21.69 5.90
C LEU A 42 27.19 20.61 4.81
N ALA A 43 27.59 20.99 3.59
CA ALA A 43 27.74 20.02 2.51
C ALA A 43 28.90 19.04 2.77
N SER A 44 29.89 19.43 3.56
CA SER A 44 31.03 18.58 3.91
C SER A 44 30.76 17.60 5.06
N TYR A 45 29.58 17.66 5.69
CA TYR A 45 29.23 16.85 6.86
C TYR A 45 27.96 16.03 6.60
N PRO A 46 28.07 14.76 6.14
CA PRO A 46 26.92 13.94 5.75
C PRO A 46 25.87 13.76 6.86
N GLU A 47 26.30 13.54 8.10
CA GLU A 47 25.42 13.35 9.25
C GLU A 47 24.60 14.61 9.57
N LEU A 48 25.26 15.78 9.62
CA LEU A 48 24.57 17.05 9.84
C LEU A 48 23.59 17.38 8.71
N ARG A 49 23.91 16.97 7.47
CA ARG A 49 22.99 17.10 6.33
C ARG A 49 21.75 16.21 6.51
N LEU A 50 21.94 14.95 6.89
CA LEU A 50 20.86 13.98 7.13
C LEU A 50 19.91 14.48 8.22
N PHE A 51 20.45 14.76 9.42
CA PHE A 51 19.64 15.19 10.55
C PHE A 51 19.09 16.60 10.38
N GLY A 52 19.79 17.50 9.68
CA GLY A 52 19.26 18.81 9.30
C GLY A 52 18.01 18.68 8.41
N GLY A 53 18.01 17.74 7.46
CA GLY A 53 16.84 17.41 6.64
C GLY A 53 15.69 16.84 7.46
N LEU A 54 16.00 15.93 8.39
CA LEU A 54 15.03 15.34 9.33
C LEU A 54 14.36 16.43 10.19
N LEU A 55 15.14 17.32 10.81
CA LEU A 55 14.62 18.40 11.66
C LEU A 55 13.69 19.35 10.89
N ARG A 56 14.02 19.69 9.64
CA ARG A 56 13.16 20.51 8.78
C ARG A 56 11.84 19.80 8.46
N ARG A 57 11.90 18.51 8.11
CA ARG A 57 10.70 17.71 7.85
C ARG A 57 9.83 17.59 9.10
N ALA A 58 10.42 17.34 10.26
CA ALA A 58 9.73 17.30 11.55
C ALA A 58 9.07 18.64 11.89
N HIS A 59 9.74 19.77 11.62
CA HIS A 59 9.15 21.10 11.81
C HIS A 59 7.93 21.33 10.90
N CYS A 60 8.03 20.96 9.62
CA CYS A 60 6.90 21.01 8.68
C CYS A 60 5.72 20.16 9.19
N LEU A 61 5.98 18.91 9.58
CA LEU A 61 4.96 17.98 10.08
C LEU A 61 4.27 18.52 11.33
N LYS A 62 5.05 19.03 12.30
CA LYS A 62 4.50 19.66 13.52
C LYS A 62 3.51 20.77 13.18
N ARG A 63 3.88 21.65 12.24
CA ARG A 63 3.05 22.78 11.83
C ARG A 63 1.81 22.35 11.04
N CYS A 64 1.95 21.35 10.17
CA CYS A 64 0.85 20.78 9.41
C CYS A 64 -0.18 20.10 10.32
N LYS A 65 0.28 19.20 11.21
CA LYS A 65 -0.60 18.45 12.13
C LYS A 65 -1.34 19.38 13.10
N GLN A 66 -0.71 20.45 13.59
CA GLN A 66 -1.38 21.47 14.42
C GLN A 66 -2.59 22.14 13.75
N GLY A 67 -2.59 22.24 12.41
CA GLY A 67 -3.68 22.86 11.66
C GLY A 67 -4.91 21.97 11.46
N LEU A 68 -4.79 20.66 11.64
CA LEU A 68 -5.81 19.70 11.23
C LEU A 68 -6.65 19.17 12.42
N PRO A 69 -7.99 19.07 12.28
CA PRO A 69 -8.86 18.58 13.35
C PRO A 69 -8.53 17.17 13.85
N ALA A 70 -7.99 16.31 12.98
CA ALA A 70 -7.63 14.93 13.29
C ALA A 70 -6.63 14.78 14.45
N PHE A 71 -5.79 15.79 14.67
CA PHE A 71 -4.74 15.78 15.68
C PHE A 71 -5.09 16.59 16.94
N ARG A 72 -6.34 17.05 17.07
CA ARG A 72 -6.81 17.78 18.27
C ARG A 72 -7.20 16.87 19.43
N GLN A 73 -7.44 15.59 19.14
CA GLN A 73 -7.78 14.58 20.14
C GLN A 73 -6.57 13.68 20.45
N SER A 74 -6.64 12.97 21.58
CA SER A 74 -5.68 11.92 21.92
C SER A 74 -5.62 10.88 20.81
N GLN A 75 -4.41 10.53 20.38
CA GLN A 75 -4.22 9.49 19.38
C GLN A 75 -4.61 8.12 19.96
N PRO A 76 -5.26 7.26 19.17
CA PRO A 76 -5.54 5.88 19.57
C PRO A 76 -4.22 5.08 19.72
N SER A 77 -4.26 3.98 20.46
CA SER A 77 -3.12 3.07 20.54
C SER A 77 -2.86 2.39 19.18
N ARG A 78 -1.64 1.87 19.01
CA ARG A 78 -1.26 1.11 17.81
C ARG A 78 -2.15 -0.11 17.59
N GLU A 79 -2.52 -0.80 18.65
CA GLU A 79 -3.42 -1.97 18.60
C GLU A 79 -4.79 -1.57 18.03
N VAL A 80 -5.37 -0.47 18.52
CA VAL A 80 -6.63 0.05 17.98
C VAL A 80 -6.48 0.42 16.51
N LEU A 81 -5.40 1.08 16.10
CA LEU A 81 -5.19 1.39 14.68
C LEU A 81 -5.07 0.12 13.82
N ALA A 82 -4.37 -0.90 14.32
CA ALA A 82 -4.22 -2.20 13.65
C ALA A 82 -5.57 -2.91 13.49
N ASP A 83 -6.45 -2.86 14.49
CA ASP A 83 -7.81 -3.42 14.42
C ASP A 83 -8.62 -2.76 13.30
N PHE A 84 -8.52 -1.44 13.15
CA PHE A 84 -9.20 -0.72 12.07
C PHE A 84 -8.63 -1.09 10.70
N GLN A 85 -7.31 -1.24 10.58
CA GLN A 85 -6.67 -1.71 9.34
C GLN A 85 -7.10 -3.15 8.98
N ARG A 86 -7.25 -4.02 9.98
CA ARG A 86 -7.76 -5.39 9.85
C ARG A 86 -9.28 -5.46 9.70
N ARG A 87 -9.98 -4.32 9.65
CA ARG A 87 -11.44 -4.24 9.50
C ARG A 87 -12.22 -4.87 10.68
N GLU A 88 -11.61 -5.05 11.85
CA GLU A 88 -12.29 -5.58 13.06
C GLU A 88 -13.56 -4.82 13.46
N PRO A 89 -13.63 -3.48 13.37
CA PRO A 89 -14.86 -2.75 13.68
C PRO A 89 -16.08 -3.21 12.89
N TYR A 90 -15.89 -3.75 11.68
CA TYR A 90 -16.99 -4.25 10.84
C TYR A 90 -17.65 -5.50 11.40
N LYS A 91 -16.93 -6.34 12.15
CA LYS A 91 -17.49 -7.48 12.87
C LYS A 91 -18.53 -7.03 13.90
N PHE A 92 -18.16 -6.03 14.71
CA PHE A 92 -19.06 -5.46 15.71
C PHE A 92 -20.20 -4.68 15.06
N LEU A 93 -19.91 -3.92 14.00
CA LEU A 93 -20.87 -3.11 13.28
C LEU A 93 -21.94 -3.98 12.59
N GLN A 94 -21.54 -5.10 12.00
CA GLN A 94 -22.45 -6.11 11.44
C GLN A 94 -23.46 -6.59 12.49
N PHE A 95 -22.97 -7.01 13.66
CA PHE A 95 -23.84 -7.52 14.72
C PHE A 95 -24.77 -6.43 15.27
N ALA A 96 -24.26 -5.21 15.45
CA ALA A 96 -25.06 -4.08 15.92
C ALA A 96 -26.17 -3.71 14.92
N TYR A 97 -25.88 -3.70 13.61
CA TYR A 97 -26.90 -3.50 12.58
C TYR A 97 -27.95 -4.59 12.56
N PHE A 98 -27.53 -5.85 12.69
CA PHE A 98 -28.45 -6.98 12.76
C PHE A 98 -29.41 -6.84 13.95
N LYS A 99 -28.89 -6.50 15.14
CA LYS A 99 -29.72 -6.26 16.35
C LYS A 99 -30.60 -5.01 16.24
N ALA A 100 -30.21 -4.03 15.43
CA ALA A 100 -31.01 -2.86 15.11
C ALA A 100 -31.99 -3.07 13.93
N ASN A 101 -32.14 -4.31 13.44
CA ASN A 101 -32.99 -4.67 12.31
C ASN A 101 -32.65 -3.94 11.00
N ASN A 102 -31.38 -3.59 10.79
CA ASN A 102 -30.87 -2.99 9.56
C ASN A 102 -30.06 -4.02 8.76
N LEU A 103 -30.78 -4.95 8.12
CA LEU A 103 -30.17 -6.02 7.33
C LEU A 103 -29.26 -5.51 6.19
N PRO A 104 -29.66 -4.51 5.37
CA PRO A 104 -28.80 -3.99 4.30
C PRO A 104 -27.40 -3.59 4.78
N LYS A 105 -27.31 -2.83 5.88
CA LYS A 105 -26.01 -2.42 6.42
C LYS A 105 -25.28 -3.56 7.12
N ALA A 106 -25.99 -4.50 7.73
CA ALA A 106 -25.38 -5.69 8.32
C ALA A 106 -24.69 -6.56 7.25
N ILE A 107 -25.32 -6.73 6.08
CA ILE A 107 -24.76 -7.48 4.94
C ILE A 107 -23.49 -6.82 4.43
N ALA A 108 -23.52 -5.50 4.21
CA ALA A 108 -22.36 -4.75 3.75
C ALA A 108 -21.19 -4.82 4.75
N ALA A 109 -21.46 -4.70 6.05
CA ALA A 109 -20.43 -4.83 7.09
C ALA A 109 -19.85 -6.26 7.16
N ALA A 110 -20.70 -7.28 7.06
CA ALA A 110 -20.27 -8.69 7.01
C ALA A 110 -19.33 -8.94 5.82
N HIS A 111 -19.71 -8.45 4.64
CA HIS A 111 -18.90 -8.59 3.42
C HIS A 111 -17.56 -7.87 3.57
N THR A 112 -17.59 -6.63 4.05
CA THR A 112 -16.39 -5.81 4.27
C THR A 112 -15.37 -6.50 5.19
N PHE A 113 -15.85 -7.14 6.27
CA PHE A 113 -15.01 -7.90 7.19
C PHE A 113 -14.41 -9.16 6.55
N LEU A 114 -15.23 -9.97 5.86
CA LEU A 114 -14.79 -11.23 5.23
C LEU A 114 -13.69 -11.05 4.19
N LEU A 115 -13.56 -9.87 3.57
CA LEU A 115 -12.49 -9.61 2.60
C LEU A 115 -11.08 -9.62 3.23
N LYS A 116 -10.96 -9.35 4.54
CA LYS A 116 -9.68 -9.48 5.29
C LYS A 116 -9.62 -10.73 6.15
N HIS A 117 -10.77 -11.36 6.42
CA HIS A 117 -10.90 -12.55 7.25
C HIS A 117 -11.66 -13.65 6.50
N PRO A 118 -11.10 -14.16 5.39
CA PRO A 118 -11.79 -15.12 4.55
C PRO A 118 -12.11 -16.43 5.28
N ASP A 119 -11.42 -16.72 6.39
CA ASP A 119 -11.55 -17.94 7.19
C ASP A 119 -12.39 -17.81 8.47
N ASP A 120 -13.00 -16.64 8.74
CA ASP A 120 -13.88 -16.49 9.91
C ASP A 120 -15.19 -17.27 9.74
N GLU A 121 -15.26 -18.45 10.36
CA GLU A 121 -16.39 -19.39 10.27
C GLU A 121 -17.71 -18.80 10.77
N MET A 122 -17.68 -17.91 11.77
CA MET A 122 -18.88 -17.26 12.28
C MET A 122 -19.47 -16.32 11.23
N MET A 123 -18.63 -15.48 10.63
CA MET A 123 -19.07 -14.51 9.63
C MET A 123 -19.47 -15.20 8.32
N LYS A 124 -18.82 -16.31 7.93
CA LYS A 124 -19.26 -17.16 6.81
C LYS A 124 -20.69 -17.65 7.02
N ARG A 125 -21.02 -18.16 8.21
CA ARG A 125 -22.39 -18.60 8.55
C ARG A 125 -23.40 -17.46 8.51
N ASN A 126 -23.04 -16.30 9.07
CA ASN A 126 -23.89 -15.11 9.00
C ASN A 126 -24.15 -14.68 7.55
N MET A 127 -23.10 -14.68 6.71
CA MET A 127 -23.21 -14.34 5.30
C MET A 127 -24.04 -15.36 4.51
N ALA A 128 -23.93 -16.65 4.82
CA ALA A 128 -24.77 -17.69 4.22
C ALA A 128 -26.26 -17.47 4.55
N TYR A 129 -26.57 -17.14 5.81
CA TYR A 129 -27.92 -16.73 6.20
C TYR A 129 -28.39 -15.49 5.44
N TYR A 130 -27.55 -14.45 5.34
CA TYR A 130 -27.90 -13.24 4.60
C TYR A 130 -28.18 -13.49 3.13
N LYS A 131 -27.36 -14.29 2.45
CA LYS A 131 -27.57 -14.68 1.05
C LYS A 131 -28.86 -15.45 0.82
N SER A 132 -29.40 -16.11 1.85
CA SER A 132 -30.72 -16.78 1.75
C SER A 132 -31.90 -15.81 1.70
N LEU A 133 -31.70 -14.53 2.04
CA LEU A 133 -32.76 -13.53 2.06
C LEU A 133 -33.01 -12.95 0.66
N PRO A 134 -34.27 -12.76 0.24
CA PRO A 134 -34.60 -12.15 -1.05
C PRO A 134 -33.99 -10.74 -1.19
N GLY A 135 -33.29 -10.49 -2.30
CA GLY A 135 -32.68 -9.18 -2.59
C GLY A 135 -31.41 -8.87 -1.80
N ALA A 136 -30.84 -9.83 -1.07
CA ALA A 136 -29.62 -9.62 -0.30
C ALA A 136 -28.40 -9.24 -1.17
N GLU A 137 -28.36 -9.71 -2.42
CA GLU A 137 -27.27 -9.51 -3.38
C GLU A 137 -26.98 -8.02 -3.63
N ASP A 138 -28.00 -7.17 -3.63
CA ASP A 138 -27.86 -5.72 -3.84
C ASP A 138 -27.11 -4.99 -2.73
N TYR A 139 -26.99 -5.63 -1.56
CA TYR A 139 -26.34 -5.09 -0.37
C TYR A 139 -24.95 -5.70 -0.10
N ILE A 140 -24.51 -6.67 -0.91
CA ILE A 140 -23.17 -7.26 -0.82
C ILE A 140 -22.17 -6.30 -1.47
N LYS A 141 -21.70 -5.34 -0.69
CA LYS A 141 -20.77 -4.29 -1.11
C LYS A 141 -19.69 -4.10 -0.05
N ASP A 142 -18.46 -3.89 -0.49
CA ASP A 142 -17.38 -3.47 0.41
C ASP A 142 -17.52 -1.98 0.73
N LEU A 143 -17.53 -1.66 2.01
CA LEU A 143 -17.65 -0.30 2.55
C LEU A 143 -16.31 0.47 2.52
N GLU A 144 -15.21 -0.21 2.22
CA GLU A 144 -13.86 0.36 2.07
C GLU A 144 -13.36 0.39 0.61
N THR A 145 -14.20 0.03 -0.37
CA THR A 145 -13.82 0.00 -1.80
C THR A 145 -13.21 1.33 -2.24
N LYS A 146 -12.03 1.24 -2.84
CA LYS A 146 -11.33 2.37 -3.46
C LYS A 146 -11.82 2.61 -4.89
N SER A 147 -11.64 3.83 -5.38
CA SER A 147 -12.07 4.22 -6.73
C SER A 147 -11.40 3.36 -7.82
N TYR A 148 -10.09 3.12 -7.73
CA TYR A 148 -9.36 2.28 -8.69
C TYR A 148 -9.89 0.85 -8.78
N GLU A 149 -10.41 0.27 -7.70
CA GLU A 149 -10.96 -1.10 -7.72
C GLU A 149 -12.17 -1.18 -8.63
N SER A 150 -13.07 -0.18 -8.54
CA SER A 150 -14.25 -0.11 -9.39
C SER A 150 -13.89 0.07 -10.87
N LEU A 151 -12.87 0.88 -11.16
CA LEU A 151 -12.33 1.08 -12.50
C LEU A 151 -11.69 -0.21 -13.03
N PHE A 152 -10.88 -0.88 -12.21
CA PHE A 152 -10.25 -2.15 -12.55
C PHE A 152 -11.30 -3.23 -12.89
N ILE A 153 -12.31 -3.42 -12.04
CA ILE A 153 -13.37 -4.40 -12.28
C ILE A 153 -14.13 -4.08 -13.57
N ARG A 154 -14.42 -2.80 -13.85
CA ARG A 154 -15.07 -2.37 -15.09
C ARG A 154 -14.19 -2.63 -16.31
N ALA A 155 -12.89 -2.34 -16.21
CA ALA A 155 -11.90 -2.60 -17.25
C ALA A 155 -11.81 -4.10 -17.58
N VAL A 156 -11.72 -4.97 -16.56
CA VAL A 156 -11.67 -6.43 -16.73
C VAL A 156 -12.96 -6.97 -17.35
N ARG A 157 -14.13 -6.47 -16.95
CA ARG A 157 -15.40 -6.83 -17.60
C ARG A 157 -15.43 -6.41 -19.07
N ALA A 158 -14.96 -5.20 -19.38
CA ALA A 158 -14.87 -4.71 -20.74
C ALA A 158 -13.88 -5.53 -21.59
N TYR A 159 -12.74 -5.91 -21.02
CA TYR A 159 -11.76 -6.79 -21.64
C TYR A 159 -12.36 -8.15 -22.00
N ASN A 160 -13.05 -8.79 -21.05
CA ASN A 160 -13.69 -10.09 -21.27
C ASN A 160 -14.86 -10.00 -22.28
N GLY A 161 -15.48 -8.83 -22.41
CA GLY A 161 -16.48 -8.53 -23.43
C GLY A 161 -15.91 -8.01 -24.76
N GLU A 162 -14.58 -8.09 -24.96
CA GLU A 162 -13.85 -7.60 -26.14
C GLU A 162 -14.05 -6.10 -26.46
N ASN A 163 -14.50 -5.32 -25.48
CA ASN A 163 -14.61 -3.88 -25.57
C ASN A 163 -13.27 -3.23 -25.20
N TRP A 164 -12.29 -3.35 -26.09
CA TRP A 164 -10.90 -2.93 -25.87
C TRP A 164 -10.79 -1.44 -25.52
N ARG A 165 -11.58 -0.57 -26.16
CA ARG A 165 -11.56 0.88 -25.89
C ARG A 165 -11.96 1.22 -24.45
N THR A 166 -13.02 0.57 -23.95
CA THR A 166 -13.47 0.79 -22.58
C THR A 166 -12.48 0.19 -21.59
N SER A 167 -11.94 -1.00 -21.89
CA SER A 167 -10.88 -1.61 -21.08
C SER A 167 -9.67 -0.69 -20.93
N ILE A 168 -9.19 -0.09 -22.03
CA ILE A 168 -8.08 0.87 -22.01
C ILE A 168 -8.44 2.09 -21.16
N THR A 169 -9.58 2.72 -21.46
CA THR A 169 -9.98 3.96 -20.78
C THR A 169 -10.06 3.77 -19.27
N ASP A 170 -10.67 2.67 -18.82
CA ASP A 170 -10.83 2.39 -17.39
C ASP A 170 -9.52 1.99 -16.72
N MET A 171 -8.68 1.20 -17.40
CA MET A 171 -7.40 0.76 -16.85
C MET A 171 -6.38 1.89 -16.76
N GLU A 172 -6.34 2.79 -17.75
CA GLU A 172 -5.52 4.02 -17.73
C GLU A 172 -5.96 5.01 -16.63
N LEU A 173 -7.21 4.93 -16.16
CA LEU A 173 -7.67 5.69 -14.99
C LEU A 173 -7.39 4.95 -13.68
N ALA A 174 -7.54 3.63 -13.66
CA ALA A 174 -7.32 2.80 -12.48
C ALA A 174 -5.85 2.85 -12.02
N LEU A 175 -4.91 2.78 -12.97
CA LEU A 175 -3.47 2.68 -12.68
C LEU A 175 -2.92 3.89 -11.90
N PRO A 176 -3.09 5.15 -12.34
CA PRO A 176 -2.64 6.31 -11.57
C PRO A 176 -3.41 6.49 -10.25
N ASP A 177 -4.68 6.09 -10.19
CA ASP A 177 -5.47 6.16 -8.95
C ASP A 177 -5.00 5.13 -7.91
N PHE A 178 -4.60 3.93 -8.36
CA PHE A 178 -3.92 2.94 -7.52
C PHE A 178 -2.58 3.49 -7.01
N PHE A 179 -1.72 4.03 -7.89
CA PHE A 179 -0.43 4.58 -7.45
C PHE A 179 -0.60 5.71 -6.45
N LYS A 180 -1.60 6.57 -6.65
CA LYS A 180 -1.95 7.61 -5.67
C LYS A 180 -2.30 6.99 -4.31
N ALA A 181 -3.18 5.99 -4.28
CA ALA A 181 -3.55 5.30 -3.04
C ALA A 181 -2.34 4.61 -2.37
N PHE A 182 -1.44 4.03 -3.17
CA PHE A 182 -0.20 3.43 -2.70
C PHE A 182 0.72 4.45 -2.03
N TYR A 183 1.02 5.58 -2.67
CA TYR A 183 1.87 6.62 -2.08
C TYR A 183 1.21 7.31 -0.87
N GLU A 184 -0.12 7.39 -0.83
CA GLU A 184 -0.86 7.83 0.37
C GLU A 184 -0.71 6.83 1.53
N CYS A 185 -0.73 5.52 1.24
CA CYS A 185 -0.45 4.48 2.23
C CYS A 185 0.98 4.61 2.78
N LEU A 186 1.99 4.75 1.91
CA LEU A 186 3.39 4.92 2.32
C LEU A 186 3.57 6.15 3.23
N ALA A 187 2.89 7.25 2.92
CA ALA A 187 2.94 8.47 3.72
C ALA A 187 2.24 8.29 5.07
N ALA A 188 1.14 7.53 5.13
CA ALA A 188 0.40 7.26 6.36
C ALA A 188 1.15 6.32 7.34
N CYS A 189 2.10 5.52 6.85
CA CYS A 189 2.93 4.64 7.68
C CYS A 189 3.90 5.37 8.62
N GLU A 190 4.15 6.67 8.40
CA GLU A 190 5.11 7.46 9.17
C GLU A 190 4.46 8.17 10.38
N GLY A 191 3.32 7.63 10.86
CA GLY A 191 2.58 8.14 12.00
C GLY A 191 3.34 8.04 13.33
N SER A 192 2.75 8.59 14.39
CA SER A 192 3.34 8.54 15.73
C SER A 192 3.45 7.12 16.28
N ARG A 193 4.58 6.81 16.93
CA ARG A 193 4.76 5.58 17.72
C ARG A 193 4.69 5.84 19.22
N GLU A 194 4.34 4.79 19.97
CA GLU A 194 4.50 4.74 21.41
C GLU A 194 5.94 4.28 21.73
N ILE A 195 6.67 5.02 22.56
CA ILE A 195 8.05 4.68 22.94
C ILE A 195 7.97 3.74 24.15
N LYS A 196 8.37 2.48 23.96
CA LYS A 196 8.34 1.44 24.99
C LYS A 196 9.71 1.17 25.62
N ASP A 197 10.76 1.28 24.82
CA ASP A 197 12.13 0.91 25.21
C ASP A 197 13.08 2.12 25.21
N PHE A 198 14.11 2.03 26.06
CA PHE A 198 15.20 3.01 26.15
C PHE A 198 16.43 2.45 25.43
N LYS A 199 16.53 2.68 24.12
CA LYS A 199 17.69 2.30 23.29
C LYS A 199 18.60 3.50 23.06
N ASP A 200 19.86 3.27 22.75
CA ASP A 200 20.79 4.32 22.31
C ASP A 200 20.28 5.07 21.06
N PHE A 201 20.83 6.24 20.78
CA PHE A 201 20.31 7.17 19.76
C PHE A 201 20.08 6.52 18.38
N TYR A 202 21.09 5.85 17.82
CA TYR A 202 20.99 5.23 16.49
C TYR A 202 20.08 4.01 16.48
N LEU A 203 20.11 3.18 17.54
CA LEU A 203 19.23 2.03 17.68
C LEU A 203 17.77 2.47 17.80
N SER A 204 17.48 3.54 18.53
CA SER A 204 16.14 4.13 18.64
C SER A 204 15.59 4.60 17.28
N ILE A 205 16.44 5.18 16.43
CA ILE A 205 16.04 5.64 15.09
C ILE A 205 15.83 4.45 14.17
N ALA A 206 16.78 3.51 14.16
CA ALA A 206 16.72 2.32 13.30
C ALA A 206 15.46 1.51 13.61
N ASP A 207 15.24 1.17 14.87
CA ASP A 207 14.06 0.46 15.36
C ASP A 207 12.75 1.13 14.90
N HIS A 208 12.63 2.46 15.05
CA HIS A 208 11.45 3.17 14.56
C HIS A 208 11.29 3.06 13.05
N TYR A 209 12.40 3.20 12.32
CA TYR A 209 12.37 3.16 10.87
C TYR A 209 12.03 1.76 10.35
N VAL A 210 12.44 0.70 11.04
CA VAL A 210 12.03 -0.68 10.76
C VAL A 210 10.52 -0.85 10.89
N GLU A 211 9.90 -0.33 11.96
CA GLU A 211 8.43 -0.37 12.10
C GLU A 211 7.72 0.37 10.96
N VAL A 212 8.27 1.52 10.54
CA VAL A 212 7.75 2.28 9.39
C VAL A 212 7.91 1.49 8.09
N LEU A 213 9.04 0.82 7.89
CA LEU A 213 9.29 -0.03 6.72
C LEU A 213 8.34 -1.24 6.69
N GLU A 214 8.11 -1.88 7.83
CA GLU A 214 7.16 -3.00 7.97
C GLU A 214 5.76 -2.60 7.50
N CYS A 215 5.29 -1.41 7.90
CA CYS A 215 4.02 -0.88 7.40
C CYS A 215 4.07 -0.60 5.88
N LYS A 216 5.16 0.00 5.39
CA LYS A 216 5.31 0.41 3.98
C LYS A 216 5.30 -0.79 3.02
N ILE A 217 6.02 -1.86 3.35
CA ILE A 217 6.09 -3.06 2.49
C ILE A 217 4.74 -3.78 2.38
N GLN A 218 3.85 -3.62 3.36
CA GLN A 218 2.50 -4.18 3.34
C GLN A 218 1.49 -3.34 2.52
N CYS A 219 1.86 -2.13 2.06
CA CYS A 219 0.91 -1.24 1.38
C CYS A 219 0.36 -1.82 0.08
N GLU A 220 1.19 -2.47 -0.75
CA GLU A 220 0.73 -3.08 -2.01
C GLU A 220 -0.26 -4.21 -1.75
N GLU A 221 0.08 -5.14 -0.87
CA GLU A 221 -0.79 -6.25 -0.48
C GLU A 221 -2.10 -5.74 0.13
N ASN A 222 -2.03 -4.74 1.00
CA ASN A 222 -3.21 -4.18 1.65
C ASN A 222 -4.18 -3.48 0.68
N LEU A 223 -3.68 -2.95 -0.42
CA LEU A 223 -4.44 -2.27 -1.47
C LEU A 223 -4.82 -3.22 -2.62
N THR A 224 -4.35 -4.46 -2.62
CA THR A 224 -4.65 -5.42 -3.68
C THR A 224 -6.13 -5.84 -3.59
N PRO A 225 -6.91 -5.67 -4.67
CA PRO A 225 -8.33 -6.00 -4.66
C PRO A 225 -8.54 -7.51 -4.50
N VAL A 226 -9.62 -7.90 -3.80
CA VAL A 226 -10.06 -9.30 -3.68
C VAL A 226 -11.26 -9.53 -4.58
N ILE A 227 -11.10 -10.36 -5.61
CA ILE A 227 -12.13 -10.67 -6.59
C ILE A 227 -12.51 -12.15 -6.49
N GLY A 228 -13.79 -12.43 -6.33
CA GLY A 228 -14.27 -13.82 -6.19
C GLY A 228 -13.73 -14.56 -4.97
N GLY A 229 -13.22 -13.83 -3.96
CA GLY A 229 -12.64 -14.39 -2.74
C GLY A 229 -11.11 -14.54 -2.77
N TYR A 230 -10.45 -14.17 -3.86
CA TYR A 230 -8.99 -14.28 -4.00
C TYR A 230 -8.36 -12.92 -4.31
N PRO A 231 -7.21 -12.56 -3.69
CA PRO A 231 -6.46 -11.38 -4.07
C PRO A 231 -5.97 -11.51 -5.52
N VAL A 232 -5.96 -10.41 -6.27
CA VAL A 232 -5.41 -10.40 -7.62
C VAL A 232 -3.89 -10.52 -7.54
N GLU A 233 -3.36 -11.64 -8.02
CA GLU A 233 -1.91 -11.87 -8.06
C GLU A 233 -1.19 -10.87 -8.96
N LYS A 234 -0.02 -10.37 -8.52
CA LYS A 234 0.82 -9.41 -9.27
C LYS A 234 0.01 -8.23 -9.81
N PHE A 235 -0.79 -7.60 -8.95
CA PHE A 235 -1.84 -6.64 -9.34
C PHE A 235 -1.39 -5.58 -10.36
N VAL A 236 -0.25 -4.90 -10.12
CA VAL A 236 0.27 -3.87 -11.03
C VAL A 236 0.68 -4.48 -12.38
N ALA A 237 1.33 -5.64 -12.37
CA ALA A 237 1.67 -6.37 -13.59
C ALA A 237 0.38 -6.73 -14.37
N THR A 238 -0.64 -7.26 -13.70
CA THR A 238 -1.92 -7.59 -14.31
C THR A 238 -2.56 -6.39 -15.02
N MET A 239 -2.49 -5.19 -14.46
CA MET A 239 -2.99 -3.97 -15.11
C MET A 239 -2.23 -3.67 -16.41
N TYR A 240 -0.90 -3.79 -16.40
CA TYR A 240 -0.07 -3.62 -17.61
C TYR A 240 -0.32 -4.70 -18.65
N HIS A 241 -0.57 -5.95 -18.24
CA HIS A 241 -0.95 -7.03 -19.15
C HIS A 241 -2.26 -6.70 -19.88
N TYR A 242 -3.30 -6.28 -19.14
CA TYR A 242 -4.57 -5.88 -19.75
C TYR A 242 -4.43 -4.70 -20.71
N LEU A 243 -3.66 -3.66 -20.34
CA LEU A 243 -3.37 -2.53 -21.22
C LEU A 243 -2.63 -2.98 -22.48
N GLN A 244 -1.54 -3.74 -22.33
CA GLN A 244 -0.73 -4.24 -23.44
C GLN A 244 -1.58 -4.99 -24.46
N PHE A 245 -2.38 -5.94 -24.02
CA PHE A 245 -3.20 -6.74 -24.92
C PHE A 245 -4.32 -5.91 -25.57
N ALA A 246 -4.99 -5.04 -24.82
CA ALA A 246 -6.06 -4.21 -25.36
C ALA A 246 -5.53 -3.20 -26.40
N TYR A 247 -4.37 -2.58 -26.16
CA TYR A 247 -3.70 -1.72 -27.14
C TYR A 247 -3.30 -2.50 -28.39
N TYR A 248 -2.75 -3.70 -28.23
CA TYR A 248 -2.43 -4.59 -29.33
C TYR A 248 -3.66 -4.92 -30.19
N LYS A 249 -4.80 -5.23 -29.57
CA LYS A 249 -6.07 -5.51 -30.28
C LYS A 249 -6.60 -4.32 -31.07
N LEU A 250 -6.21 -3.09 -30.71
CA LEU A 250 -6.54 -1.88 -31.44
C LEU A 250 -5.42 -1.42 -32.39
N ASN A 251 -4.38 -2.24 -32.60
CA ASN A 251 -3.21 -1.92 -33.43
C ASN A 251 -2.44 -0.68 -32.96
N ASP A 252 -2.48 -0.38 -31.66
CA ASP A 252 -1.74 0.72 -31.03
C ASP A 252 -0.48 0.18 -30.34
N LEU A 253 0.50 -0.21 -31.17
CA LEU A 253 1.73 -0.82 -30.67
C LEU A 253 2.63 0.17 -29.92
N LYS A 254 2.47 1.47 -30.17
CA LYS A 254 3.21 2.52 -29.48
C LYS A 254 2.87 2.56 -28.00
N ASN A 255 1.63 2.24 -27.63
CA ASN A 255 1.24 2.09 -26.23
C ASN A 255 1.35 0.64 -25.73
N ALA A 256 1.20 -0.36 -26.60
CA ALA A 256 1.32 -1.76 -26.20
C ALA A 256 2.75 -2.14 -25.77
N ALA A 257 3.78 -1.69 -26.50
CA ALA A 257 5.17 -2.07 -26.22
C ALA A 257 5.67 -1.55 -24.86
N PRO A 258 5.46 -0.26 -24.47
CA PRO A 258 5.82 0.22 -23.14
C PRO A 258 5.09 -0.53 -22.01
N CYS A 259 3.83 -0.95 -22.22
CA CYS A 259 3.10 -1.76 -21.24
C CYS A 259 3.72 -3.16 -21.10
N ALA A 260 4.14 -3.79 -22.19
CA ALA A 260 4.85 -5.08 -22.15
C ALA A 260 6.16 -4.99 -21.37
N VAL A 261 6.94 -3.92 -21.59
CA VAL A 261 8.19 -3.70 -20.85
C VAL A 261 7.92 -3.40 -19.37
N SER A 262 6.89 -2.61 -19.08
CA SER A 262 6.46 -2.30 -17.70
C SER A 262 6.01 -3.55 -16.95
N TYR A 263 5.29 -4.47 -17.61
CA TYR A 263 4.93 -5.77 -17.05
C TYR A 263 6.15 -6.58 -16.64
N LEU A 264 7.15 -6.66 -17.52
CA LEU A 264 8.35 -7.45 -17.30
C LEU A 264 9.23 -6.91 -16.17
N LEU A 265 9.04 -5.67 -15.69
CA LEU A 265 9.67 -5.22 -14.43
C LEU A 265 9.22 -6.07 -13.24
N PHE A 266 7.94 -6.43 -13.20
CA PHE A 266 7.31 -7.14 -12.08
C PHE A 266 7.32 -8.65 -12.26
N ASP A 267 7.35 -9.14 -13.50
CA ASP A 267 7.37 -10.57 -13.81
C ASP A 267 8.35 -10.90 -14.94
N GLN A 268 9.65 -10.83 -14.62
CA GLN A 268 10.72 -11.05 -15.59
C GLN A 268 10.73 -12.45 -16.20
N ASN A 269 10.12 -13.44 -15.55
CA ASN A 269 10.15 -14.85 -15.96
C ASN A 269 8.96 -15.26 -16.84
N ASP A 270 8.05 -14.34 -17.16
CA ASP A 270 6.91 -14.63 -18.03
C ASP A 270 7.35 -14.78 -19.49
N LYS A 271 7.40 -16.04 -19.94
CA LYS A 271 7.81 -16.40 -21.31
C LYS A 271 6.85 -15.85 -22.37
N VAL A 272 5.56 -15.70 -22.07
CA VAL A 272 4.57 -15.21 -23.04
C VAL A 272 4.80 -13.72 -23.28
N MET A 273 4.99 -12.94 -22.21
CA MET A 273 5.26 -11.51 -22.36
C MET A 273 6.63 -11.26 -23.01
N GLN A 274 7.66 -12.05 -22.69
CA GLN A 274 8.96 -11.99 -23.36
C GLN A 274 8.82 -12.22 -24.88
N GLN A 275 8.04 -13.23 -25.29
CA GLN A 275 7.78 -13.50 -26.71
C GLN A 275 7.01 -12.36 -27.39
N ASN A 276 6.03 -11.76 -26.71
CA ASN A 276 5.32 -10.59 -27.22
C ASN A 276 6.29 -9.43 -27.48
N LEU A 277 7.25 -9.20 -26.59
CA LEU A 277 8.24 -8.13 -26.76
C LEU A 277 9.17 -8.40 -27.96
N VAL A 278 9.64 -9.63 -28.13
CA VAL A 278 10.43 -10.05 -29.30
C VAL A 278 9.63 -9.83 -30.59
N TYR A 279 8.34 -10.17 -30.59
CA TYR A 279 7.45 -9.94 -31.71
C TYR A 279 7.32 -8.45 -32.07
N TYR A 280 7.21 -7.57 -31.06
CA TYR A 280 7.18 -6.12 -31.26
C TYR A 280 8.50 -5.57 -31.80
N GLN A 281 9.63 -6.07 -31.31
CA GLN A 281 10.95 -5.71 -31.80
C GLN A 281 11.16 -6.13 -33.26
N TYR A 282 10.72 -7.33 -33.62
CA TYR A 282 10.84 -7.86 -34.98
C TYR A 282 10.08 -7.01 -36.02
N HIS A 283 8.90 -6.50 -35.65
CA HIS A 283 8.06 -5.67 -36.51
C HIS A 283 8.21 -4.16 -36.24
N ARG A 284 9.31 -3.75 -35.60
CA ARG A 284 9.57 -2.36 -35.20
C ARG A 284 9.39 -1.36 -36.34
N ASP A 285 10.00 -1.64 -37.50
CA ASP A 285 9.94 -0.74 -38.65
C ASP A 285 8.53 -0.66 -39.25
N THR A 286 7.83 -1.79 -39.31
CA THR A 286 6.45 -1.88 -39.82
C THR A 286 5.47 -1.05 -38.99
N TRP A 287 5.68 -0.97 -37.67
CA TRP A 287 4.80 -0.24 -36.76
C TRP A 287 5.34 1.12 -36.32
N GLY A 288 6.46 1.55 -36.90
CA GLY A 288 7.07 2.85 -36.57
C GLY A 288 7.46 2.97 -35.09
N LEU A 289 7.97 1.89 -34.51
CA LEU A 289 8.44 1.84 -33.13
C LEU A 289 9.91 2.32 -33.05
N SER A 290 10.23 3.00 -31.97
CA SER A 290 11.57 3.50 -31.62
C SER A 290 12.04 2.89 -30.31
N ASP A 291 13.31 3.08 -29.94
CA ASP A 291 13.87 2.57 -28.67
C ASP A 291 13.13 3.10 -27.44
N GLU A 292 12.54 4.29 -27.55
CA GLU A 292 11.71 4.89 -26.49
C GLU A 292 10.47 4.05 -26.17
N HIS A 293 9.88 3.39 -27.18
CA HIS A 293 8.72 2.52 -26.99
C HIS A 293 9.07 1.19 -26.30
N PHE A 294 10.37 0.88 -26.19
CA PHE A 294 10.88 -0.29 -25.49
C PHE A 294 11.44 0.07 -24.11
N GLN A 295 11.05 1.24 -23.57
CA GLN A 295 11.28 1.61 -22.19
C GLN A 295 10.01 1.35 -21.35
N PRO A 296 10.16 0.94 -20.08
CA PRO A 296 9.02 0.87 -19.17
C PRO A 296 8.45 2.27 -18.92
N ARG A 297 7.17 2.33 -18.56
CA ARG A 297 6.54 3.61 -18.21
C ARG A 297 7.18 4.21 -16.94
N PRO A 298 7.37 5.53 -16.86
CA PRO A 298 8.05 6.17 -15.73
C PRO A 298 7.43 5.84 -14.37
N GLU A 299 6.10 5.79 -14.29
CA GLU A 299 5.36 5.45 -13.07
C GLU A 299 5.59 3.99 -12.64
N ALA A 300 5.76 3.06 -13.60
CA ALA A 300 6.11 1.67 -13.31
C ALA A 300 7.50 1.57 -12.67
N VAL A 301 8.48 2.28 -13.24
CA VAL A 301 9.87 2.31 -12.74
C VAL A 301 9.92 2.92 -11.35
N GLN A 302 9.22 4.03 -11.13
CA GLN A 302 9.17 4.69 -9.83
C GLN A 302 8.57 3.76 -8.77
N PHE A 303 7.47 3.09 -9.09
CA PHE A 303 6.84 2.13 -8.19
C PHE A 303 7.79 0.96 -7.89
N PHE A 304 8.34 0.31 -8.92
CA PHE A 304 9.26 -0.83 -8.79
C PHE A 304 10.50 -0.49 -7.96
N ASN A 305 11.13 0.66 -8.19
CA ASN A 305 12.31 1.09 -7.45
C ASN A 305 11.99 1.32 -5.97
N VAL A 306 10.87 1.99 -5.68
CA VAL A 306 10.47 2.29 -4.29
C VAL A 306 10.14 1.00 -3.53
N THR A 307 9.36 0.09 -4.12
CA THR A 307 9.01 -1.18 -3.46
C THR A 307 10.23 -2.07 -3.25
N THR A 308 11.12 -2.16 -4.25
CA THR A 308 12.34 -2.98 -4.17
C THR A 308 13.28 -2.45 -3.09
N LEU A 309 13.62 -1.16 -3.12
CA LEU A 309 14.54 -0.56 -2.15
C LEU A 309 13.99 -0.58 -0.72
N GLN A 310 12.68 -0.40 -0.54
CA GLN A 310 12.05 -0.51 0.79
C GLN A 310 12.17 -1.93 1.34
N LYS A 311 11.95 -2.93 0.50
CA LYS A 311 12.06 -4.34 0.88
C LYS A 311 13.50 -4.73 1.20
N GLU A 312 14.46 -4.38 0.34
CA GLU A 312 15.89 -4.61 0.58
C GLU A 312 16.35 -4.03 1.92
N LEU A 313 15.92 -2.80 2.23
CA LEU A 313 16.29 -2.14 3.48
C LEU A 313 15.60 -2.75 4.70
N TYR A 314 14.36 -3.23 4.56
CA TYR A 314 13.67 -3.96 5.61
C TYR A 314 14.33 -5.31 5.88
N ASP A 315 14.65 -6.07 4.83
CA ASP A 315 15.31 -7.37 4.92
C ASP A 315 16.69 -7.22 5.58
N PHE A 316 17.47 -6.21 5.19
CA PHE A 316 18.74 -5.86 5.85
C PHE A 316 18.55 -5.62 7.35
N ALA A 317 17.55 -4.83 7.74
CA ALA A 317 17.32 -4.51 9.14
C ALA A 317 16.85 -5.73 9.94
N LYS A 318 16.06 -6.61 9.33
CA LYS A 318 15.63 -7.87 9.93
C LYS A 318 16.82 -8.80 10.19
N GLU A 319 17.79 -8.84 9.28
CA GLU A 319 18.98 -9.69 9.40
C GLU A 319 20.05 -9.13 10.36
N ASN A 320 20.10 -7.80 10.57
CA ASN A 320 21.25 -7.16 11.24
C ASN A 320 20.91 -6.32 12.47
N ILE A 321 19.63 -6.03 12.74
CA ILE A 321 19.20 -5.06 13.77
C ILE A 321 18.11 -5.63 14.66
N MET A 322 17.17 -6.40 14.11
CA MET A 322 16.13 -7.03 14.92
C MET A 322 16.78 -8.13 15.77
N ASP A 323 16.55 -8.08 17.07
CA ASP A 323 17.01 -9.13 17.98
C ASP A 323 16.37 -10.45 17.54
N ASP A 324 17.19 -11.44 17.15
CA ASP A 324 16.71 -12.81 17.08
C ASP A 324 16.30 -13.19 18.51
N ASP A 325 15.05 -13.64 18.71
CA ASP A 325 14.59 -14.19 19.98
C ASP A 325 15.44 -15.41 20.46
N GLU A 326 16.41 -15.85 19.66
CA GLU A 326 17.52 -16.71 20.08
C GLU A 326 18.77 -15.86 20.34
N GLY A 327 19.01 -15.56 21.62
CA GLY A 327 20.20 -14.84 22.07
C GLY A 327 21.47 -15.62 21.72
N GLU A 328 22.08 -15.32 20.57
CA GLU A 328 23.48 -15.60 20.34
C GLU A 328 24.31 -14.64 21.18
N VAL A 329 24.92 -15.18 22.23
CA VAL A 329 25.96 -14.51 23.00
C VAL A 329 27.11 -14.24 22.02
N VAL A 330 27.25 -13.01 21.56
CA VAL A 330 28.35 -12.64 20.67
C VAL A 330 29.66 -12.71 21.47
N GLU A 331 30.48 -13.74 21.25
CA GLU A 331 31.82 -13.93 21.84
C GLU A 331 32.84 -12.84 21.44
N TYR A 332 32.47 -11.89 20.57
CA TYR A 332 33.39 -10.92 19.98
C TYR A 332 34.07 -9.95 20.96
N VAL A 333 33.56 -9.83 22.18
CA VAL A 333 34.15 -8.89 23.16
C VAL A 333 35.41 -9.47 23.82
N ASP A 334 35.53 -10.81 23.90
CA ASP A 334 36.69 -11.44 24.54
C ASP A 334 37.92 -11.45 23.61
N ASP A 335 37.73 -11.64 22.30
CA ASP A 335 38.83 -11.65 21.31
C ASP A 335 39.53 -10.28 21.15
N LEU A 336 38.82 -9.17 21.41
CA LEU A 336 39.38 -7.82 21.34
C LEU A 336 40.16 -7.43 22.61
N LEU A 337 39.86 -8.06 23.75
CA LEU A 337 40.57 -7.82 25.01
C LEU A 337 41.83 -8.69 25.15
N GLU A 338 41.88 -9.88 24.55
CA GLU A 338 43.09 -10.71 24.55
C GLU A 338 44.22 -10.14 23.67
N LEU A 339 43.89 -9.31 22.68
CA LEU A 339 44.88 -8.63 21.83
C LEU A 339 45.52 -7.39 22.49
N GLU A 340 44.92 -6.84 23.55
CA GLU A 340 45.51 -5.73 24.32
C GLU A 340 46.42 -6.21 25.47
N GLU A 341 46.31 -7.46 25.92
CA GLU A 341 47.20 -8.02 26.96
C GLU A 341 48.52 -8.62 26.42
N THR A 342 48.71 -8.64 25.10
CA THR A 342 49.93 -9.20 24.46
C THR A 342 50.79 -8.19 23.69
N SER A 343 50.59 -6.87 23.87
CA SER A 343 51.47 -5.82 23.32
C SER A 343 52.45 -5.20 24.31
#